data_AF-A0A498QSC8-F1
#
_entry.id   AF-A0A498QSC8-F1
#
_cell.length_a   1.000
_cell.length_b   1.000
_cell.length_c   1.000
_cell.angle_alpha   90.00
_cell.angle_beta   90.00
_cell.angle_gamma   90.00
#
_symmetry.space_group_name_H-M   'P 1'
#
loop_
_entity.id
_entity.type
_entity.pdbx_description
1 polymer ?
#
loop_
_entity_poly.entity_id
_entity_poly.type
_entity_poly.pdbx_seq_one_letter_code
_entity_poly.pdbx_strand_id
1 'polypeptide(L)'
;MSYVIATPETVAAAATDLRGISAALRAANVAAAGPTTALPAAGADEVSAAIAALFAGHAEAYQAASVEAAGFHARLVQALKCRGWWVCQRRGCQRISVAEPAAGCSGRHQYTDPSAAGPAAHR
;
A
#
# COMPACT_ATOMS: atom_id res chain seq x y z
N MET A 1 -7.24 30.20 -5.40
CA MET A 1 -6.73 28.83 -5.62
C MET A 1 -5.86 28.45 -4.43
N SER A 2 -6.23 27.46 -3.63
CA SER A 2 -5.38 26.96 -2.55
C SER A 2 -4.38 25.96 -3.11
N TYR A 3 -3.10 26.14 -2.79
CA TYR A 3 -2.05 25.17 -3.07
C TYR A 3 -1.72 24.43 -1.78
N VAL A 4 -1.56 23.12 -1.86
CA VAL A 4 -1.05 22.29 -0.76
C VAL A 4 0.42 22.04 -1.03
N ILE A 5 1.27 22.49 -0.11
CA ILE A 5 2.72 22.20 -0.13
C ILE A 5 2.94 20.96 0.74
N ALA A 6 3.44 19.89 0.13
CA ALA A 6 3.88 18.68 0.83
C ALA A 6 5.40 18.57 0.71
N THR A 7 6.09 18.52 1.85
CA THR A 7 7.54 18.26 1.86
C THR A 7 7.81 16.76 1.93
N PRO A 8 8.95 16.26 1.41
CA PRO A 8 9.31 14.84 1.47
C PRO A 8 9.24 14.26 2.89
N GLU A 9 9.60 15.05 3.91
CA GLU A 9 9.55 14.67 5.31
C GLU A 9 8.11 14.45 5.77
N THR A 10 7.17 15.33 5.39
CA THR A 10 5.74 15.17 5.70
C THR A 10 5.13 13.96 5.00
N VAL A 11 5.56 13.65 3.77
CA VAL A 11 5.11 12.46 3.02
C VAL A 11 5.69 11.19 3.64
N ALA A 12 6.94 11.22 4.12
CA ALA A 12 7.57 10.09 4.80
C ALA A 12 6.94 9.79 6.17
N ALA A 13 6.59 10.84 6.93
CA ALA A 13 5.83 10.73 8.17
C ALA A 13 4.46 10.10 7.91
N ALA A 14 3.70 10.64 6.94
CA ALA A 14 2.40 10.10 6.56
C ALA A 14 2.48 8.63 6.08
N ALA A 15 3.52 8.25 5.33
CA ALA A 15 3.74 6.86 4.93
C ALA A 15 4.01 5.93 6.12
N THR A 16 4.59 6.44 7.21
CA THR A 16 4.79 5.70 8.46
C THR A 16 3.48 5.55 9.22
N ASP A 17 2.69 6.61 9.30
CA ASP A 17 1.36 6.57 9.93
C ASP A 17 0.43 5.59 9.20
N LEU A 18 0.42 5.62 7.86
CA LEU A 18 -0.32 4.67 7.03
C LEU A 18 0.10 3.22 7.28
N ARG A 19 1.39 2.96 7.56
CA ARG A 19 1.83 1.60 7.97
C ARG A 19 1.25 1.23 9.32
N GLY A 20 1.28 2.13 10.30
CA GLY A 20 0.68 1.91 11.62
C GLY A 20 -0.81 1.58 11.52
N ILE A 21 -1.56 2.37 10.75
CA ILE A 21 -2.99 2.14 10.49
C ILE A 21 -3.21 0.76 9.84
N SER A 22 -2.40 0.38 8.85
CA SER A 22 -2.56 -0.94 8.21
C SER A 22 -2.27 -2.11 9.13
N ALA A 23 -1.33 -1.94 10.08
CA ALA A 23 -1.04 -2.95 11.08
C ALA A 23 -2.22 -3.10 12.07
N ALA A 24 -2.77 -1.98 12.54
CA ALA A 24 -3.96 -1.97 13.38
C ALA A 24 -5.18 -2.59 12.67
N LEU A 25 -5.39 -2.25 11.40
CA LEU A 25 -6.48 -2.81 10.58
C LEU A 25 -6.33 -4.32 10.40
N ARG A 26 -5.11 -4.81 10.12
CA ARG A 26 -4.86 -6.26 10.05
C ARG A 26 -5.14 -6.95 11.38
N ALA A 27 -4.71 -6.38 12.49
CA ALA A 27 -4.99 -6.93 13.82
C ALA A 27 -6.49 -6.98 14.11
N ALA A 28 -7.22 -5.92 13.77
CA ALA A 28 -8.68 -5.87 13.91
C ALA A 28 -9.37 -6.93 13.02
N ASN A 29 -8.95 -7.09 11.77
CA ASN A 29 -9.53 -8.09 10.87
C ASN A 29 -9.29 -9.52 11.34
N VAL A 30 -8.10 -9.81 11.89
CA VAL A 30 -7.80 -11.12 12.49
C VAL A 30 -8.65 -11.36 13.74
N ALA A 31 -8.78 -10.35 14.62
CA ALA A 31 -9.62 -10.45 15.81
C ALA A 31 -11.11 -10.63 15.47
N ALA A 32 -11.57 -10.00 14.37
CA ALA A 32 -12.94 -10.10 13.89
C ALA A 32 -13.23 -11.41 13.13
N ALA A 33 -12.22 -12.10 12.59
CA ALA A 33 -12.41 -13.30 11.78
C ALA A 33 -13.21 -14.37 12.52
N GLY A 34 -12.75 -14.78 13.71
CA GLY A 34 -13.42 -15.78 14.54
C GLY A 34 -14.89 -15.45 14.86
N PRO A 35 -15.19 -14.30 15.50
CA PRO A 35 -16.57 -13.99 15.90
C PRO A 35 -17.51 -13.74 14.72
N THR A 36 -17.01 -13.38 13.54
CA THR A 36 -17.87 -13.13 12.35
C THR A 36 -18.11 -14.39 11.51
N THR A 37 -17.19 -15.35 11.49
CA THR A 37 -17.39 -16.63 10.78
C THR A 37 -18.13 -17.66 11.63
N ALA A 38 -18.00 -17.60 12.95
CA ALA A 38 -18.62 -18.53 13.90
C ALA A 38 -19.83 -17.91 14.60
N LEU A 39 -20.67 -17.18 13.86
CA LEU A 39 -21.85 -16.54 14.40
C LEU A 39 -22.88 -17.63 14.81
N PRO A 40 -23.31 -17.70 16.08
CA PRO A 40 -24.33 -18.65 16.48
C PRO A 40 -25.69 -18.26 15.90
N ALA A 41 -26.50 -19.26 15.52
CA ALA A 41 -27.88 -19.03 15.12
C ALA A 41 -28.68 -18.43 16.30
N ALA A 42 -29.47 -17.38 16.03
CA ALA A 42 -30.26 -16.69 17.05
C ALA A 42 -31.40 -17.55 17.62
N GLY A 43 -31.85 -18.55 16.84
CA GLY A 43 -32.85 -19.53 17.21
C GLY A 43 -32.51 -20.92 16.67
N ALA A 44 -33.25 -21.92 17.12
CA ALA A 44 -33.13 -23.31 16.66
C ALA A 44 -33.85 -23.58 15.32
N ASP A 45 -34.41 -22.54 14.71
CA ASP A 45 -35.11 -22.63 13.44
C ASP A 45 -34.15 -22.57 12.24
N GLU A 46 -34.62 -23.12 11.12
CA GLU A 46 -33.87 -23.25 9.88
C GLU A 46 -33.55 -21.88 9.26
N VAL A 47 -34.38 -20.86 9.50
CA VAL A 47 -34.16 -19.50 8.99
C VAL A 47 -33.01 -18.83 9.74
N SER A 48 -32.97 -18.94 11.06
CA SER A 48 -31.87 -18.48 11.90
C SER A 48 -30.55 -19.17 11.53
N ALA A 49 -30.59 -20.47 11.25
CA ALA A 49 -29.42 -21.21 10.78
C ALA A 49 -28.96 -20.72 9.39
N ALA A 50 -29.89 -20.49 8.46
CA ALA A 50 -29.58 -19.97 7.13
C ALA A 50 -29.00 -18.55 7.17
N ILE A 51 -29.52 -17.68 8.04
CA ILE A 51 -28.99 -16.32 8.25
C ILE A 51 -27.58 -16.39 8.84
N ALA A 52 -27.33 -17.23 9.85
CA ALA A 52 -26.00 -17.42 10.42
C ALA A 52 -25.00 -17.91 9.35
N ALA A 53 -25.40 -18.86 8.50
CA ALA A 53 -24.58 -19.34 7.39
C ALA A 53 -24.31 -18.25 6.33
N LEU A 54 -25.29 -17.40 6.03
CA LEU A 54 -25.11 -16.26 5.12
C LEU A 54 -24.04 -15.28 5.66
N PHE A 55 -24.11 -14.94 6.95
CA PHE A 55 -23.12 -14.07 7.57
C PHE A 55 -21.73 -14.69 7.61
N ALA A 56 -21.63 -15.99 7.89
CA ALA A 56 -20.36 -16.71 7.84
C ALA A 56 -19.73 -16.66 6.44
N GLY A 57 -20.51 -16.94 5.39
CA GLY A 57 -20.04 -16.84 4.01
C GLY A 57 -19.64 -15.41 3.61
N HIS A 58 -20.36 -14.39 4.10
CA HIS A 58 -19.98 -13.00 3.88
C HIS A 58 -18.67 -12.64 4.60
N ALA A 59 -18.49 -13.13 5.84
CA ALA A 59 -17.26 -12.92 6.61
C ALA A 59 -16.04 -13.53 5.90
N GLU A 60 -16.16 -14.74 5.34
CA GLU A 60 -15.10 -15.36 4.55
C GLU A 60 -14.73 -14.53 3.31
N ALA A 61 -15.73 -14.06 2.57
CA ALA A 61 -15.51 -13.19 1.42
C ALA A 61 -14.85 -11.85 1.82
N TYR A 62 -15.25 -11.27 2.95
CA TYR A 62 -14.64 -10.06 3.50
C TYR A 62 -13.17 -10.27 3.88
N GLN A 63 -12.83 -11.41 4.50
CA GLN A 63 -11.46 -11.73 4.86
C GLN A 63 -10.58 -11.88 3.61
N ALA A 64 -11.08 -12.53 2.56
CA ALA A 64 -10.37 -12.63 1.28
C ALA A 64 -10.11 -11.24 0.66
N ALA A 65 -11.14 -10.38 0.60
CA ALA A 65 -11.01 -9.01 0.09
C ALA A 65 -10.05 -8.16 0.94
N SER A 66 -10.06 -8.35 2.27
CA SER A 66 -9.18 -7.64 3.19
C SER A 66 -7.69 -7.98 2.98
N VAL A 67 -7.37 -9.21 2.58
CA VAL A 67 -6.01 -9.62 2.21
C VAL A 67 -5.55 -8.89 0.95
N GLU A 68 -6.40 -8.80 -0.07
CA GLU A 68 -6.09 -8.07 -1.31
C GLU A 68 -5.87 -6.56 -1.04
N ALA A 69 -6.77 -5.95 -0.27
CA ALA A 69 -6.68 -4.55 0.14
C ALA A 69 -5.37 -4.26 0.90
N ALA A 70 -4.93 -5.17 1.78
CA ALA A 70 -3.65 -5.04 2.46
C ALA A 70 -2.46 -5.09 1.48
N GLY A 71 -2.54 -5.91 0.43
CA GLY A 71 -1.53 -5.96 -0.62
C GLY A 71 -1.47 -4.66 -1.44
N PHE A 72 -2.62 -4.07 -1.74
CA PHE A 72 -2.70 -2.74 -2.35
C PHE A 72 -2.08 -1.66 -1.46
N HIS A 73 -2.45 -1.63 -0.18
CA HIS A 73 -1.95 -0.64 0.78
C HIS A 73 -0.42 -0.70 0.94
N ALA A 74 0.16 -1.90 0.95
CA ALA A 74 1.61 -2.08 0.98
C ALA A 74 2.29 -1.44 -0.25
N ARG A 75 1.71 -1.61 -1.44
CA ARG A 75 2.20 -0.97 -2.67
C ARG A 75 2.03 0.55 -2.64
N LEU A 76 0.92 1.06 -2.10
CA LEU A 76 0.69 2.49 -1.93
C LEU A 76 1.76 3.12 -1.03
N VAL A 77 2.01 2.53 0.14
CA VAL A 77 3.06 2.98 1.07
C VAL A 77 4.43 2.94 0.39
N GLN A 78 4.71 1.86 -0.36
CA GLN A 78 5.97 1.75 -1.11
C GLN A 78 6.09 2.84 -2.17
N ALA A 79 5.01 3.15 -2.90
CA ALA A 79 5.00 4.21 -3.90
C ALA A 79 5.16 5.61 -3.29
N LEU A 80 4.53 5.87 -2.13
CA LEU A 80 4.69 7.12 -1.38
C LEU A 80 6.13 7.29 -0.89
N LYS A 81 6.74 6.21 -0.38
CA LYS A 81 8.16 6.17 -0.06
C LYS A 81 8.98 6.44 -1.31
N CYS A 82 8.86 5.67 -2.39
CA CYS A 82 9.65 5.87 -3.60
C CYS A 82 9.50 7.30 -4.17
N ARG A 83 8.29 7.86 -4.24
CA ARG A 83 8.02 9.21 -4.78
C ARG A 83 8.55 10.34 -3.91
N GLY A 84 8.55 10.19 -2.58
CA GLY A 84 9.22 11.12 -1.67
C GLY A 84 10.73 11.22 -1.93
N TRP A 85 11.34 10.18 -2.51
CA TRP A 85 12.78 10.14 -2.81
C TRP A 85 13.16 10.79 -4.14
N TRP A 86 12.22 11.02 -5.06
CA TRP A 86 12.49 11.76 -6.31
C TRP A 86 12.74 13.25 -6.07
N VAL A 87 12.36 13.77 -4.89
CA VAL A 87 12.71 15.12 -4.46
C VAL A 87 14.09 15.09 -3.77
N CYS A 88 15.14 14.83 -4.56
CA CYS A 88 16.52 15.28 -4.32
C CYS A 88 17.39 15.10 -5.58
N GLN A 89 16.86 15.43 -6.78
CA GLN A 89 17.60 15.21 -8.04
C GLN A 89 18.44 16.41 -8.50
N ARG A 90 18.70 17.44 -7.68
CA ARG A 90 19.61 18.52 -8.15
C ARG A 90 20.88 18.83 -7.37
N ARG A 91 21.05 18.56 -6.06
CA ARG A 91 22.37 18.71 -5.40
C ARG A 91 22.49 17.81 -4.17
N GLY A 92 22.84 16.53 -4.37
CA GLY A 92 23.56 15.72 -3.38
C GLY A 92 22.88 15.46 -2.02
N CYS A 93 21.79 14.70 -2.00
CA CYS A 93 21.40 14.00 -0.76
C CYS A 93 21.97 12.58 -0.74
N GLN A 94 23.11 12.45 -0.05
CA GLN A 94 23.63 11.16 0.38
C GLN A 94 23.06 10.80 1.76
N ARG A 95 22.33 9.67 1.77
CA ARG A 95 22.17 8.65 2.82
C ARG A 95 21.70 9.10 4.23
N ILE A 96 20.41 8.91 4.47
CA ILE A 96 19.94 8.41 5.78
C ILE A 96 19.44 6.97 5.56
N SER A 97 20.19 6.03 6.11
CA SER A 97 19.86 4.62 6.18
C SER A 97 18.76 4.39 7.22
N VAL A 98 17.58 3.94 6.78
CA VAL A 98 16.70 3.13 7.61
C VAL A 98 16.23 1.96 6.74
N ALA A 99 16.95 0.85 6.85
CA ALA A 99 16.65 -0.49 6.31
C ALA A 99 16.08 -0.55 4.88
N GLU A 100 16.96 -0.94 3.95
CA GLU A 100 16.64 -1.52 2.64
C GLU A 100 15.55 -2.63 2.79
N PRO A 101 14.55 -2.71 1.88
CA PRO A 101 14.79 -2.83 0.45
C PRO A 101 14.03 -1.78 -0.37
N ALA A 102 14.76 -0.80 -0.91
CA ALA A 102 14.29 0.00 -2.04
C ALA A 102 14.91 -0.49 -3.37
N ALA A 103 15.22 -1.79 -3.47
CA ALA A 103 15.57 -2.42 -4.75
C ALA A 103 14.43 -2.31 -5.79
N GLY A 104 13.21 -1.97 -5.37
CA GLY A 104 12.04 -1.79 -6.25
C GLY A 104 11.77 -0.36 -6.74
N CYS A 105 12.41 0.67 -6.16
CA CYS A 105 12.14 2.06 -6.57
C CYS A 105 12.96 2.48 -7.80
N SER A 106 14.00 1.72 -8.18
CA SER A 106 14.89 2.00 -9.31
C SER A 106 14.31 1.56 -10.66
N GLY A 107 12.98 1.58 -10.81
CA GLY A 107 12.29 1.29 -12.06
C GLY A 107 12.71 2.26 -13.16
N ARG A 108 13.73 1.84 -13.90
CA ARG A 108 14.32 2.36 -15.14
C ARG A 108 13.38 3.26 -15.96
N HIS A 109 13.32 4.55 -15.64
CA HIS A 109 13.10 5.58 -16.67
C HIS A 109 14.46 5.84 -17.32
N GLN A 110 14.80 5.05 -18.34
CA GLN A 110 15.77 5.47 -19.34
C GLN A 110 15.17 6.68 -20.07
N TYR A 111 15.43 7.88 -19.57
CA TYR A 111 15.34 9.07 -20.40
C TYR A 111 16.50 8.99 -21.39
N THR A 112 16.25 8.38 -22.55
CA THR A 112 17.14 8.55 -23.70
C THR A 112 16.99 9.99 -24.15
N ASP A 113 17.95 10.83 -23.80
CA ASP A 113 18.05 12.20 -24.29
C ASP A 113 18.21 12.16 -25.82
N PRO A 114 17.24 12.62 -26.62
CA PRO A 114 17.34 12.61 -28.07
C PRO A 114 18.36 13.65 -28.59
N SER A 115 18.95 14.50 -27.74
CA SER A 115 19.94 15.50 -28.13
C SER A 115 21.39 15.00 -28.12
N ALA A 116 21.66 13.80 -27.62
CA ALA A 116 23.01 13.19 -27.61
C ALA A 116 23.44 12.59 -28.97
N ALA A 117 22.58 12.61 -29.99
CA ALA A 117 22.94 12.21 -31.35
C ALA A 117 23.69 13.35 -32.07
N GLY A 118 24.96 13.57 -31.70
CA GLY A 118 25.93 14.29 -32.52
C GLY A 118 26.32 13.47 -33.76
N PRO A 119 26.76 14.12 -34.86
CA PRO A 119 26.69 13.55 -36.20
C PRO A 119 27.64 12.37 -36.38
N ALA A 120 27.10 11.23 -36.80
CA ALA A 120 27.89 10.10 -37.28
C ALA A 120 28.57 10.50 -38.60
N ALA A 121 29.82 10.91 -38.51
CA ALA A 121 30.75 10.96 -39.62
C ALA A 121 31.04 9.53 -40.09
N HIS A 122 30.65 9.17 -41.31
CA HIS A 122 31.30 8.13 -42.11
C HIS A 122 31.02 8.35 -43.60
N ARG A 123 32.11 8.67 -44.33
CA ARG A 123 32.43 8.46 -45.75
C ARG A 123 31.36 8.70 -46.82
#